data_AF-A0A6N4TA07-F1
#
_entry.id   AF-A0A6N4TA07-F1
#
_cell.length_a   1.000
_cell.length_b   1.000
_cell.length_c   1.000
_cell.angle_alpha   90.00
_cell.angle_beta   90.00
_cell.angle_gamma   90.00
#
_symmetry.space_group_name_H-M   'P 1'
#
loop_
_entity.id
_entity.type
_entity.pdbx_description
1 polymer ?
#
loop_
_entity_poly.entity_id
_entity_poly.type
_entity_poly.pdbx_seq_one_letter_code
_entity_poly.pdbx_strand_id
1 'polypeptide(L)'
;MRLLIDKAGFTATLESIHGVDSFSGLLEATPFLLRKLRQARMRRTTEQPGHHFPGMDDLTQELRDMPSDYNVWPDKEYWYAKLVRSPEWPANRRLFVVLYWYQEGDDPLKRLEEIVSTINLEQCMAYEEYSYD
;
A
#
# COMPACT_ATOMS: atom_id res chain seq x y z
N MET A 1 10.80 -8.29 1.81
CA MET A 1 10.07 -7.77 2.99
C MET A 1 10.96 -6.77 3.70
N ARG A 2 10.46 -5.57 3.98
CA ARG A 2 11.27 -4.45 4.49
C ARG A 2 11.13 -4.34 6.01
N LEU A 3 12.22 -4.07 6.72
CA LEU A 3 12.20 -3.85 8.17
C LEU A 3 12.06 -2.35 8.46
N LEU A 4 11.18 -1.99 9.38
CA LEU A 4 11.01 -0.63 9.89
C LEU A 4 11.30 -0.60 11.39
N ILE A 5 11.87 0.50 11.85
CA ILE A 5 12.27 0.71 13.25
C ILE A 5 11.57 1.99 13.73
N ASP A 6 10.87 1.90 14.86
CA ASP A 6 10.24 3.07 15.45
C ASP A 6 11.20 3.89 16.33
N LYS A 7 10.70 4.98 16.93
CA LYS A 7 11.52 5.84 17.81
C LYS A 7 12.02 5.16 19.09
N ALA A 8 11.38 4.09 19.53
CA ALA A 8 11.75 3.32 20.71
C ALA A 8 12.75 2.19 20.38
N GLY A 9 13.10 2.01 19.10
CA GLY A 9 13.94 0.91 18.63
C GLY A 9 13.17 -0.38 18.39
N PHE A 10 11.83 -0.35 18.45
CA PHE A 10 11.00 -1.51 18.17
C PHE A 10 10.95 -1.79 16.67
N THR A 11 11.13 -3.07 16.31
CA THR A 11 11.22 -3.50 14.92
C THR A 11 9.95 -4.18 14.45
N ALA A 12 9.45 -3.80 13.27
CA ALA A 12 8.37 -4.49 12.58
C ALA A 12 8.70 -4.71 11.10
N THR A 13 8.14 -5.75 10.51
CA THR A 13 8.29 -6.05 9.09
C THR A 13 7.08 -5.53 8.32
N LEU A 14 7.32 -4.82 7.22
CA LEU A 14 6.28 -4.44 6.28
C LEU A 14 5.78 -5.67 5.53
N GLU A 15 4.54 -6.07 5.84
CA GLU A 15 3.84 -7.14 5.14
C GLU A 15 3.18 -6.64 3.86
N SER A 16 2.55 -5.47 3.91
CA SER A 16 1.78 -4.93 2.78
C SER A 16 1.63 -3.41 2.85
N ILE A 17 1.59 -2.72 1.69
CA ILE A 17 1.39 -1.25 1.58
C ILE A 17 0.64 -0.91 0.30
N HIS A 18 -0.45 -0.18 0.41
CA HIS A 18 -1.50 -0.14 -0.60
C HIS A 18 -2.32 1.14 -0.55
N GLY A 19 -2.61 1.75 -1.71
CA GLY A 19 -3.61 2.80 -1.84
C GLY A 19 -5.03 2.20 -1.87
N VAL A 20 -6.01 2.80 -1.21
CA VAL A 20 -7.37 2.25 -1.04
C VAL A 20 -8.20 2.28 -2.33
N ASP A 21 -8.08 3.34 -3.13
CA ASP A 21 -8.61 3.36 -4.50
C ASP A 21 -7.64 2.69 -5.50
N SER A 22 -6.36 2.74 -5.13
CA SER A 22 -5.18 2.18 -5.80
C SER A 22 -5.22 0.67 -6.00
N PHE A 23 -4.95 -0.11 -4.93
CA PHE A 23 -4.47 -1.48 -5.01
C PHE A 23 -4.57 -2.26 -3.68
N SER A 24 -4.63 -3.58 -3.75
CA SER A 24 -4.08 -4.49 -2.73
C SER A 24 -2.97 -5.34 -3.38
N GLY A 25 -1.92 -5.70 -2.64
CA GLY A 25 -0.83 -6.60 -3.06
C GLY A 25 0.45 -6.03 -3.72
N LEU A 26 0.57 -4.75 -4.08
CA LEU A 26 1.79 -4.20 -4.72
C LEU A 26 2.72 -3.48 -3.73
N LEU A 27 3.81 -4.15 -3.34
CA LEU A 27 4.80 -3.66 -2.37
C LEU A 27 5.82 -2.65 -2.97
N GLU A 28 6.09 -2.70 -4.28
CA GLU A 28 7.18 -1.94 -4.93
C GLU A 28 6.85 -1.65 -6.40
N ALA A 29 6.03 -0.63 -6.66
CA ALA A 29 5.69 -0.24 -8.03
C ALA A 29 6.01 1.24 -8.27
N THR A 30 6.51 1.57 -9.46
CA THR A 30 6.67 2.96 -9.88
C THR A 30 5.30 3.59 -10.16
N PRO A 31 5.16 4.92 -10.07
CA PRO A 31 3.90 5.60 -10.41
C PRO A 31 3.36 5.29 -11.81
N PHE A 32 4.27 5.07 -12.76
CA PHE A 32 3.93 4.60 -14.10
C PHE A 32 3.33 3.19 -14.09
N LEU A 33 3.97 2.24 -13.40
CA LEU A 33 3.48 0.86 -13.31
C LEU A 33 2.12 0.80 -12.61
N LEU A 34 1.89 1.64 -11.59
CA LEU A 34 0.61 1.75 -10.91
C LEU A 34 -0.51 2.13 -11.89
N ARG A 35 -0.32 3.18 -12.68
CA ARG A 35 -1.33 3.60 -13.67
C ARG A 35 -1.61 2.52 -14.70
N LYS A 36 -0.58 1.80 -15.17
CA LYS A 36 -0.74 0.66 -16.08
C LYS A 36 -1.59 -0.45 -15.48
N LEU A 37 -1.35 -0.81 -14.22
CA LEU A 37 -2.12 -1.84 -13.52
C LEU A 37 -3.57 -1.42 -13.28
N ARG A 38 -3.79 -0.14 -12.95
CA ARG A 38 -5.14 0.44 -12.84
C ARG A 38 -5.90 0.33 -14.17
N GLN A 39 -5.25 0.72 -15.27
CA GLN A 39 -5.83 0.60 -16.62
C GLN A 39 -6.17 -0.87 -16.95
N ALA A 40 -5.29 -1.82 -16.62
CA ALA A 40 -5.53 -3.24 -16.86
C ALA A 40 -6.74 -3.77 -16.06
N ARG A 41 -6.89 -3.36 -14.79
CA ARG A 41 -8.05 -3.72 -13.96
C ARG A 41 -9.35 -3.12 -14.53
N MET A 42 -9.34 -1.83 -14.86
CA MET A 42 -10.48 -1.15 -15.46
C MET A 42 -10.95 -1.85 -16.73
N ARG A 43 -10.03 -2.21 -17.64
CA ARG A 43 -10.34 -2.95 -18.88
C ARG A 43 -11.07 -4.26 -18.60
N ARG A 44 -10.51 -5.10 -17.74
CA ARG A 44 -11.09 -6.41 -17.38
C ARG A 44 -12.51 -6.28 -16.84
N THR A 45 -12.81 -5.21 -16.11
CA THR A 45 -14.14 -4.99 -15.55
C THR A 45 -15.10 -4.37 -16.57
N THR A 46 -14.66 -3.41 -17.40
CA THR A 46 -15.49 -2.85 -18.50
C THR A 46 -15.81 -3.85 -19.62
N GLU A 47 -15.02 -4.92 -19.76
CA GLU A 47 -15.34 -6.04 -20.66
C GLU A 47 -16.63 -6.79 -20.24
N GLN A 48 -17.12 -6.57 -19.01
CA GLN A 48 -18.37 -7.14 -18.53
C GLN A 48 -19.57 -6.23 -18.83
N PRO A 49 -20.72 -6.77 -19.29
CA PRO A 49 -21.91 -5.97 -19.56
C PRO A 49 -22.35 -5.15 -18.34
N GLY A 50 -22.78 -3.90 -18.56
CA GLY A 50 -23.30 -3.02 -17.51
C GLY A 50 -22.24 -2.34 -16.62
N HIS A 51 -20.94 -2.56 -16.88
CA HIS A 51 -19.87 -1.94 -16.11
C HIS A 51 -19.26 -0.77 -16.88
N HIS A 52 -19.20 0.39 -16.22
CA HIS A 52 -18.54 1.59 -16.73
C HIS A 52 -17.56 2.12 -15.68
N PHE A 53 -16.36 2.47 -16.12
CA PHE A 53 -15.35 3.12 -15.28
C PHE A 53 -15.16 4.56 -15.72
N PRO A 54 -15.66 5.55 -14.95
CA PRO A 54 -15.41 6.95 -15.27
C PRO A 54 -13.90 7.23 -15.16
N GLY A 55 -13.38 8.05 -16.08
CA GLY A 55 -11.96 8.43 -16.14
C GLY A 55 -11.02 7.41 -16.82
N MET A 56 -11.56 6.37 -17.45
CA MET A 56 -10.74 5.39 -18.21
C MET A 56 -10.07 6.02 -19.44
N ASP A 57 -10.76 6.92 -20.12
CA ASP A 57 -10.21 7.64 -21.28
C ASP A 57 -9.10 8.60 -20.85
N ASP A 58 -9.32 9.34 -19.76
CA ASP A 58 -8.32 10.23 -19.15
C ASP A 58 -7.07 9.47 -18.74
N LEU A 59 -7.21 8.34 -18.05
CA LEU A 59 -6.08 7.48 -17.66
C LEU A 59 -5.37 6.88 -18.88
N THR A 60 -6.11 6.57 -19.95
CA THR A 60 -5.54 6.03 -21.19
C THR A 60 -4.72 7.09 -21.92
N GLN A 61 -5.20 8.34 -21.95
CA GLN A 61 -4.49 9.47 -22.50
C GLN A 61 -3.26 9.81 -21.64
N GLU A 62 -3.43 9.87 -20.32
CA GLU A 62 -2.34 10.09 -19.36
C GLU A 62 -1.19 9.08 -19.59
N LEU A 63 -1.50 7.78 -19.66
CA LEU A 63 -0.51 6.72 -19.91
C LEU A 63 0.15 6.75 -21.29
N ARG A 64 -0.45 7.43 -22.27
CA ARG A 64 0.14 7.60 -23.61
C ARG A 64 1.17 8.72 -23.60
N ASP A 65 0.86 9.80 -22.89
CA ASP A 65 1.68 11.01 -22.85
C ASP A 65 2.74 10.95 -21.73
N MET A 66 2.59 10.02 -20.79
CA MET A 66 3.47 9.84 -19.65
C MET A 66 4.80 9.17 -20.03
N PRO A 67 5.95 9.74 -19.65
CA PRO A 67 7.24 9.10 -19.85
C PRO A 67 7.41 7.90 -18.88
N SER A 68 8.24 6.93 -19.26
CA SER A 68 8.42 5.70 -18.48
C SER A 68 9.10 5.91 -17.12
N ASP A 69 9.79 7.04 -16.93
CA ASP A 69 10.46 7.46 -15.69
C ASP A 69 9.59 8.37 -14.80
N TYR A 70 8.28 8.41 -15.07
CA TYR A 70 7.34 9.24 -14.32
C TYR A 70 7.27 8.83 -12.84
N ASN A 71 7.59 9.80 -11.98
CA ASN A 71 7.72 9.63 -10.53
C ASN A 71 6.71 10.42 -9.70
N VAL A 72 5.65 10.95 -10.33
CA VAL A 72 4.61 11.69 -9.60
C VAL A 72 3.52 10.73 -9.09
N TRP A 73 3.38 10.66 -7.78
CA TRP A 73 2.36 9.86 -7.12
C TRP A 73 0.99 10.55 -7.19
N PRO A 74 -0.13 9.79 -7.20
CA PRO A 74 -1.45 10.39 -7.14
C PRO A 74 -1.63 11.22 -5.85
N ASP A 75 -1.97 12.49 -6.00
CA ASP A 75 -2.27 13.36 -4.87
C ASP A 75 -3.56 12.94 -4.16
N LYS A 76 -3.57 13.08 -2.82
CA LYS A 76 -4.72 12.85 -1.95
C LYS A 76 -5.26 11.42 -1.97
N GLU A 77 -4.43 10.47 -2.37
CA GLU A 77 -4.79 9.06 -2.26
C GLU A 77 -4.71 8.62 -0.79
N TYR A 78 -5.70 7.84 -0.35
CA TYR A 78 -5.68 7.22 0.97
C TYR A 78 -4.86 5.92 0.90
N TRP A 79 -3.91 5.75 1.80
CA TRP A 79 -3.00 4.61 1.86
C TRP A 79 -3.16 3.86 3.17
N TYR A 80 -2.89 2.56 3.11
CA TYR A 80 -2.74 1.70 4.28
C TYR A 80 -1.49 0.85 4.18
N ALA A 81 -0.89 0.54 5.34
CA ALA A 81 0.20 -0.41 5.44
C ALA A 81 -0.02 -1.35 6.62
N LYS A 82 0.21 -2.65 6.40
CA LYS A 82 0.20 -3.65 7.46
C LYS A 82 1.64 -3.99 7.85
N LEU A 83 1.95 -3.71 9.11
CA LEU A 83 3.21 -4.09 9.73
C LEU A 83 2.98 -5.28 10.65
N VAL A 84 3.85 -6.26 10.57
CA VAL A 84 3.79 -7.47 11.40
C VAL A 84 5.10 -7.65 12.15
N ARG A 85 5.01 -8.16 13.37
CA ARG A 85 6.16 -8.73 14.06
C ARG A 85 6.20 -10.21 13.72
N SER A 86 7.40 -10.71 13.38
CA SER A 86 7.60 -12.15 13.18
C SER A 86 7.01 -12.91 14.37
N PRO A 87 6.29 -14.01 14.13
CA PRO A 87 5.69 -14.78 15.21
C PRO A 87 6.79 -15.24 16.16
N GLU A 88 6.58 -15.01 17.45
CA GLU A 88 7.40 -15.63 18.48
C GLU A 88 7.01 -17.11 18.52
N TRP A 89 7.87 -17.99 18.04
CA TRP A 89 7.63 -19.43 18.13
C TRP A 89 7.50 -19.81 19.62
N PRO A 90 6.48 -20.57 20.06
CA PRO A 90 5.51 -21.39 19.31
C PRO A 90 4.09 -20.77 19.16
N ALA A 91 3.96 -19.45 19.01
CA ALA A 91 2.66 -18.79 19.03
C ALA A 91 1.88 -18.91 17.70
N ASN A 92 0.62 -19.39 17.78
CA ASN A 92 -0.39 -19.27 16.71
C ASN A 92 -0.96 -17.85 16.56
N ARG A 93 -0.28 -16.86 17.12
CA ARG A 93 -0.65 -15.45 17.06
C ARG A 93 0.56 -14.63 16.68
N ARG A 94 0.35 -13.56 15.91
CA ARG A 94 1.38 -12.55 15.63
C ARG A 94 0.87 -11.17 15.99
N LEU A 95 1.79 -10.29 16.36
CA LEU A 95 1.48 -8.87 16.52
C LEU A 95 1.43 -8.22 15.15
N PHE A 96 0.42 -7.40 14.93
CA PHE A 96 0.27 -6.60 13.73
C PHE A 96 -0.26 -5.21 14.07
N VAL A 97 0.01 -4.25 13.20
CA VAL A 97 -0.66 -2.95 13.19
C VAL A 97 -0.98 -2.59 11.75
N VAL A 98 -2.13 -1.96 11.55
CA VAL A 98 -2.49 -1.35 10.27
C VAL A 98 -2.44 0.16 10.44
N LEU A 99 -1.59 0.81 9.67
CA LEU A 99 -1.46 2.26 9.63
C LEU A 99 -2.19 2.79 8.41
N TYR A 100 -2.87 3.92 8.56
CA TYR A 100 -3.59 4.59 7.49
C TYR A 100 -3.16 6.05 7.40
N TRP A 101 -3.03 6.59 6.19
CA TRP A 101 -2.69 8.00 5.96
C TRP A 101 -3.19 8.49 4.60
N TYR A 102 -3.23 9.82 4.43
CA TYR A 102 -3.42 10.45 3.12
C TYR A 102 -2.07 10.86 2.54
N GLN A 103 -1.83 10.56 1.27
CA GLN A 103 -0.60 10.90 0.56
C GLN A 103 -0.67 12.30 -0.06
N GLU A 104 0.34 13.12 0.21
CA GLU A 104 0.48 14.48 -0.33
C GLU A 104 1.69 14.53 -1.27
N GLY A 105 1.57 13.92 -2.46
CA GLY A 105 2.53 14.01 -3.57
C GLY A 105 3.87 13.28 -3.42
N ASP A 106 4.27 12.91 -2.20
CA ASP A 106 5.55 12.22 -1.94
C ASP A 106 5.47 10.70 -2.16
N ASP A 107 6.61 10.01 -2.02
CA ASP A 107 6.67 8.54 -2.00
C ASP A 107 5.93 7.97 -0.76
N PRO A 108 4.90 7.12 -0.94
CA PRO A 108 4.16 6.50 0.15
C PRO A 108 5.05 5.70 1.12
N LEU A 109 6.12 5.10 0.62
CA LEU A 109 7.03 4.31 1.44
C LEU A 109 7.88 5.21 2.35
N LYS A 110 8.37 6.32 1.81
CA LYS A 110 9.06 7.36 2.61
C LYS A 110 8.12 7.94 3.66
N ARG A 111 6.86 8.22 3.28
CA ARG A 111 5.85 8.71 4.22
C ARG A 111 5.57 7.73 5.34
N LEU A 112 5.52 6.43 5.04
CA LEU A 112 5.39 5.38 6.04
C LEU A 112 6.59 5.36 7.01
N GLU A 113 7.82 5.48 6.51
CA GLU A 113 9.03 5.57 7.36
C GLU A 113 8.95 6.74 8.33
N GLU A 114 8.51 7.92 7.84
CA GLU A 114 8.29 9.10 8.67
C GLU A 114 7.26 8.83 9.77
N ILE A 115 6.09 8.27 9.43
CA ILE A 115 5.04 7.93 10.40
C ILE A 115 5.61 6.99 11.47
N VAL A 116 6.27 5.90 11.06
CA VAL A 116 6.84 4.90 11.98
C VAL A 116 7.88 5.53 12.90
N SER A 117 8.68 6.48 12.40
CA SER A 117 9.69 7.18 13.21
C SER A 117 9.11 8.07 14.31
N THR A 118 7.79 8.32 14.34
CA THR A 118 7.15 9.20 15.33
C THR A 118 6.29 8.46 16.37
N ILE A 119 5.85 7.25 16.06
CA ILE A 119 4.95 6.46 16.90
C ILE A 119 5.72 5.48 17.80
N ASN A 120 5.02 4.88 18.76
CA ASN A 120 5.50 3.71 19.49
C ASN A 120 4.71 2.51 18.95
N LEU A 121 5.34 1.70 18.10
CA LEU A 121 4.69 0.59 17.40
C LEU A 121 4.15 -0.45 18.37
N GLU A 122 4.88 -0.75 19.43
CA GLU A 122 4.49 -1.76 20.43
C GLU A 122 3.11 -1.45 21.03
N GLN A 123 2.84 -0.16 21.30
CA GLN A 123 1.56 0.29 21.86
C GLN A 123 0.40 0.29 20.87
N CYS A 124 0.70 0.28 19.56
CA CYS A 124 -0.31 0.30 18.50
C CYS A 124 -0.65 -1.08 17.96
N MET A 125 0.12 -2.11 18.31
CA MET A 125 -0.05 -3.45 17.78
C MET A 125 -1.16 -4.23 18.50
N ALA A 126 -1.90 -5.02 17.72
CA ALA A 126 -2.87 -6.00 18.18
C ALA A 126 -2.40 -7.41 17.83
N TYR A 127 -2.97 -8.43 18.47
CA TYR A 127 -2.75 -9.82 18.07
C TYR A 127 -3.73 -10.22 16.98
N GLU A 128 -3.23 -10.89 15.93
CA GLU A 128 -4.06 -11.67 15.01
C GLU A 128 -3.73 -13.16 15.17
N GLU A 129 -4.78 -13.98 15.23
CA GLU A 129 -4.70 -15.44 15.33
C GLU A 129 -4.79 -16.06 13.94
N TYR A 130 -4.03 -17.13 13.71
CA TYR A 130 -4.15 -17.92 12.50
C TYR A 130 -5.15 -19.06 12.72
N SER A 131 -6.25 -19.09 11.96
CA SER A 131 -7.06 -20.32 11.79
C SER A 131 -6.40 -21.16 10.71
N TYR A 132 -5.91 -22.34 11.08
CA TYR A 132 -5.59 -23.37 10.11
C TYR A 132 -6.89 -24.14 9.85
N ASP A 133 -7.60 -23.76 8.80
CA ASP A 133 -8.69 -24.57 8.24
C ASP A 133 -8.12 -25.70 7.36
#